data_AF-A0A914HNK4-F1
#
_entry.id   AF-A0A914HNK4-F1
#
_cell.length_a   1.000
_cell.length_b   1.000
_cell.length_c   1.000
_cell.angle_alpha   90.00
_cell.angle_beta   90.00
_cell.angle_gamma   90.00
#
_symmetry.space_group_name_H-M   'P 1'
#
loop_
_entity.id
_entity.type
_entity.pdbx_description
1 polymer ?
#
loop_
_entity_poly.entity_id
_entity_poly.type
_entity_poly.pdbx_seq_one_letter_code
_entity_poly.pdbx_strand_id
1 'polypeptide(L)'
;MPTTMNDPKKKEGWPNEPNKRCDKVYLDTELSYPIAAKDAYFGVAGYFRDTDLSKVNDKRRKPLAESKAYQTISKLSADIFNQDLYMISNVEIDIELALQSDDFMLHQEKEKDKFVLEISDCRLIVKTVDLMDGLSLDIARKLDVEPARYGIRKSFMKSLFIAGGRYDFSANLFTEEVPRRVRDIELTASGRTYPQYPYNLDYKNNNYARAYHDAQEHLGLACTTESNGLSYSMFKTDFCLYVFQMTNAQCCL
;
A
#
# COMPACT_ATOMS: atom_id res chain seq x y z
N MET A 1 32.32 -14.81 -39.21
CA MET A 1 31.64 -15.02 -37.91
C MET A 1 32.59 -14.60 -36.80
N PRO A 2 32.27 -13.54 -36.07
CA PRO A 2 32.77 -13.41 -34.71
C PRO A 2 31.60 -13.20 -33.73
N THR A 3 31.61 -14.04 -32.70
CA THR A 3 30.77 -14.02 -31.50
C THR A 3 30.99 -12.75 -30.71
N THR A 4 29.94 -11.93 -30.54
CA THR A 4 29.96 -10.82 -29.58
C THR A 4 29.69 -11.36 -28.18
N MET A 5 30.67 -11.19 -27.30
CA MET A 5 30.56 -11.38 -25.86
C MET A 5 29.40 -10.52 -25.31
N ASN A 6 28.48 -11.17 -24.60
CA ASN A 6 27.50 -10.50 -23.75
C ASN A 6 28.23 -9.91 -22.53
N ASP A 7 28.32 -8.59 -22.43
CA ASP A 7 28.72 -7.92 -21.20
C ASP A 7 27.49 -7.72 -20.29
N PRO A 8 27.46 -8.31 -19.08
CA PRO A 8 26.38 -8.13 -18.14
C PRO A 8 26.66 -6.88 -17.30
N LYS A 9 26.33 -5.69 -17.82
CA LYS A 9 26.18 -4.49 -16.99
C LYS A 9 24.70 -4.17 -16.83
N LYS A 10 24.00 -5.00 -16.05
CA LYS A 10 22.83 -4.54 -15.30
C LYS A 10 23.35 -3.41 -14.41
N LYS A 11 23.02 -2.17 -14.78
CA LYS A 11 23.18 -1.03 -13.88
C LYS A 11 22.45 -1.40 -12.59
N GLU A 12 23.17 -1.45 -11.47
CA GLU A 12 22.60 -1.40 -10.12
C GLU A 12 21.86 -0.06 -10.00
N GLY A 13 20.64 -0.04 -10.53
CA GLY A 13 19.60 0.89 -10.15
C GLY A 13 18.70 0.17 -9.16
N TRP A 14 18.25 0.91 -8.15
CA TRP A 14 17.25 0.55 -7.13
C TRP A 14 16.32 -0.62 -7.54
N PRO A 15 16.16 -1.65 -6.68
CA PRO A 15 15.59 -2.93 -7.07
C PRO A 15 14.08 -2.83 -7.37
N ASN A 16 13.69 -2.58 -8.62
CA ASN A 16 12.31 -2.72 -9.13
C ASN A 16 11.21 -2.08 -8.26
N GLU A 17 11.54 -1.07 -7.46
CA GLU A 17 10.61 -0.34 -6.60
C GLU A 17 9.57 0.51 -7.35
N PRO A 18 9.86 1.13 -8.52
CA PRO A 18 8.86 2.01 -9.14
C PRO A 18 7.60 1.24 -9.57
N ASN A 19 7.74 -0.02 -10.01
CA ASN A 19 6.59 -0.86 -10.38
C ASN A 19 5.68 -1.12 -9.16
N LYS A 20 6.28 -1.42 -8.00
CA LYS A 20 5.52 -1.68 -6.77
C LYS A 20 4.70 -0.48 -6.32
N ARG A 21 5.21 0.74 -6.51
CA ARG A 21 4.49 1.96 -6.11
C ARG A 21 3.30 2.21 -7.03
N CYS A 22 3.45 1.99 -8.32
CA CYS A 22 2.35 2.14 -9.28
C CYS A 22 1.26 1.08 -9.07
N ASP A 23 1.63 -0.17 -8.82
CA ASP A 23 0.69 -1.24 -8.47
C ASP A 23 -0.07 -0.92 -7.17
N LYS A 24 0.62 -0.38 -6.16
CA LYS A 24 -0.01 0.06 -4.90
C LYS A 24 -1.08 1.12 -5.16
N VAL A 25 -0.77 2.15 -5.94
CA VAL A 25 -1.72 3.24 -6.25
C VAL A 25 -2.89 2.72 -7.07
N TYR A 26 -2.64 1.81 -8.01
CA TYR A 26 -3.67 1.17 -8.80
C TYR A 26 -4.65 0.39 -7.91
N LEU A 27 -4.13 -0.48 -7.04
CA LEU A 27 -4.94 -1.26 -6.10
C LEU A 27 -5.67 -0.39 -5.08
N ASP A 28 -5.03 0.65 -4.55
CA ASP A 28 -5.66 1.59 -3.62
C ASP A 28 -6.82 2.35 -4.29
N THR A 29 -6.63 2.79 -5.53
CA THR A 29 -7.71 3.41 -6.32
C THR A 29 -8.86 2.42 -6.55
N GLU A 30 -8.55 1.13 -6.76
CA GLU A 30 -9.57 0.10 -7.00
C GLU A 30 -10.29 -0.39 -5.74
N LEU A 31 -9.65 -0.42 -4.58
CA LEU A 31 -10.24 -1.02 -3.38
C LEU A 31 -10.81 0.02 -2.41
N SER A 32 -10.26 1.23 -2.38
CA SER A 32 -10.57 2.21 -1.34
C SER A 32 -11.77 3.11 -1.65
N TYR A 33 -12.17 3.23 -2.93
CA TYR A 33 -13.21 4.18 -3.34
C TYR A 33 -14.50 3.50 -3.79
N PRO A 34 -15.68 4.07 -3.45
CA PRO A 34 -16.95 3.57 -3.93
C PRO A 34 -17.10 3.79 -5.43
N ILE A 35 -17.89 2.93 -6.09
CA ILE A 35 -18.11 2.95 -7.54
C ILE A 35 -18.62 4.32 -8.01
N ALA A 36 -19.52 4.96 -7.25
CA ALA A 36 -20.04 6.28 -7.59
C ALA A 36 -18.94 7.37 -7.67
N ALA A 37 -17.95 7.32 -6.78
CA ALA A 37 -16.84 8.28 -6.82
C ALA A 37 -15.95 8.01 -8.03
N LYS A 38 -15.68 6.73 -8.31
CA LYS A 38 -14.89 6.27 -9.47
C LYS A 38 -15.47 6.73 -10.80
N ASP A 39 -16.78 6.62 -10.95
CA ASP A 39 -17.45 7.02 -12.19
C ASP A 39 -17.59 8.54 -12.33
N ALA A 40 -17.58 9.29 -11.21
CA ALA A 40 -17.69 10.74 -11.20
C ALA A 40 -16.33 11.47 -11.27
N TYR A 41 -15.60 11.49 -10.15
CA TYR A 41 -14.40 12.33 -10.00
C TYR A 41 -13.17 11.69 -10.64
N PHE A 42 -13.02 10.37 -10.56
CA PHE A 42 -11.80 9.71 -11.04
C PHE A 42 -11.68 9.73 -12.58
N GLY A 43 -12.78 9.96 -13.31
CA GLY A 43 -12.70 10.25 -14.75
C GLY A 43 -11.78 11.43 -15.07
N VAL A 44 -11.77 12.47 -14.22
CA VAL A 44 -10.88 13.63 -14.35
C VAL A 44 -9.41 13.25 -14.09
N ALA A 45 -9.17 12.27 -13.22
CA ALA A 45 -7.86 11.69 -12.96
C ALA A 45 -7.39 10.73 -14.06
N GLY A 46 -8.17 10.54 -15.14
CA GLY A 46 -7.86 9.60 -16.22
C GLY A 46 -8.14 8.14 -15.87
N TYR A 47 -8.93 7.89 -14.83
CA TYR A 47 -9.37 6.55 -14.47
C TYR A 47 -10.55 6.13 -15.33
N PHE A 48 -10.47 4.92 -15.87
CA PHE A 48 -11.56 4.29 -16.61
C PHE A 48 -11.82 2.91 -16.02
N ARG A 49 -13.00 2.76 -15.42
CA ARG A 49 -13.46 1.51 -14.81
C ARG A 49 -13.61 0.42 -15.86
N ASP A 50 -13.08 -0.76 -15.56
CA ASP A 50 -13.27 -1.95 -16.37
C ASP A 50 -14.64 -2.57 -16.08
N THR A 51 -15.45 -2.75 -17.12
CA THR A 51 -16.76 -3.44 -17.01
C THR A 51 -16.60 -4.96 -17.09
N ASP A 52 -15.68 -5.43 -17.92
CA ASP A 52 -15.32 -6.84 -18.08
C ASP A 52 -13.82 -7.02 -17.82
N LEU A 53 -13.44 -7.81 -16.81
CA LEU A 53 -12.02 -8.04 -16.48
C LEU A 53 -11.27 -8.84 -17.57
N SER A 54 -12.00 -9.52 -18.47
CA SER A 54 -11.42 -10.36 -19.52
C SER A 54 -11.11 -9.61 -20.81
N LYS A 55 -11.53 -8.34 -20.93
CA LYS A 55 -11.33 -7.54 -22.14
C LYS A 55 -10.61 -6.25 -21.81
N VAL A 56 -9.71 -5.85 -22.70
CA VAL A 56 -9.07 -4.54 -22.59
C VAL A 56 -10.13 -3.46 -22.75
N ASN A 57 -10.08 -2.47 -21.86
CA ASN A 57 -11.04 -1.38 -21.85
C ASN A 57 -10.69 -0.31 -22.87
N ASP A 58 -11.39 -0.36 -24.01
CA ASP A 58 -11.22 0.60 -25.11
C ASP A 58 -11.44 2.06 -24.68
N LYS A 59 -12.15 2.32 -23.57
CA LYS A 59 -12.36 3.68 -23.06
C LYS A 59 -11.06 4.36 -22.64
N ARG A 60 -10.02 3.60 -22.24
CA ARG A 60 -8.69 4.14 -21.90
C ARG A 60 -7.94 4.66 -23.13
N ARG A 61 -8.15 4.01 -24.28
CA ARG A 61 -7.44 4.34 -25.53
C ARG A 61 -8.15 5.42 -26.35
N LYS A 62 -9.48 5.48 -26.30
CA LYS A 62 -10.29 6.43 -27.09
C LYS A 62 -9.84 7.90 -26.96
N PRO A 63 -9.55 8.43 -25.76
CA PRO A 63 -9.12 9.82 -25.61
C PRO A 63 -7.74 10.10 -26.24
N LEU A 64 -6.90 9.08 -26.34
CA LEU A 64 -5.52 9.14 -26.86
C LEU A 64 -5.41 8.66 -28.32
N ALA A 65 -6.53 8.20 -28.90
CA ALA A 65 -6.56 7.74 -30.28
C ALA A 65 -6.17 8.89 -31.22
N GLU A 66 -5.48 8.56 -32.31
CA GLU A 66 -4.98 9.53 -33.30
C GLU A 66 -3.96 10.53 -32.73
N SER A 67 -3.21 10.13 -31.68
CA SER A 67 -2.18 10.97 -31.05
C SER A 67 -2.70 12.28 -30.48
N LYS A 68 -3.94 12.28 -30.00
CA LYS A 68 -4.53 13.43 -29.31
C LYS A 68 -3.92 13.61 -27.93
N ALA A 69 -3.62 14.87 -27.58
CA ALA A 69 -3.22 15.23 -26.24
C ALA A 69 -4.40 15.05 -25.28
N TYR A 70 -4.15 14.40 -24.15
CA TYR A 70 -5.12 14.19 -23.08
C TYR A 70 -4.65 14.89 -21.81
N GLN A 71 -5.51 15.72 -21.21
CA GLN A 71 -5.22 16.39 -19.95
C GLN A 71 -5.88 15.63 -18.80
N THR A 72 -5.11 15.37 -17.75
CA THR A 72 -5.58 14.76 -16.51
C THR A 72 -5.08 15.54 -15.31
N ILE A 73 -5.83 15.50 -14.21
CA ILE A 73 -5.40 16.01 -12.92
C ILE A 73 -5.74 15.00 -11.83
N SER A 74 -4.74 14.61 -11.05
CA SER A 74 -4.89 13.67 -9.96
C SER A 74 -4.13 14.13 -8.72
N LYS A 75 -4.53 13.61 -7.56
CA LYS A 75 -3.78 13.82 -6.33
C LYS A 75 -2.50 12.99 -6.39
N LEU A 76 -1.36 13.60 -6.07
CA LEU A 76 -0.09 12.89 -5.97
C LEU A 76 -0.12 11.90 -4.79
N SER A 77 0.05 10.61 -5.10
CA SER A 77 0.08 9.55 -4.10
C SER A 77 1.49 9.40 -3.50
N ALA A 78 1.74 10.17 -2.44
CA ALA A 78 2.90 10.01 -1.57
C ALA A 78 2.46 10.07 -0.11
N ASP A 79 3.11 9.27 0.74
CA ASP A 79 2.73 9.12 2.14
C ASP A 79 2.83 10.45 2.91
N ILE A 80 3.73 11.36 2.51
CA ILE A 80 3.86 12.71 3.09
C ILE A 80 2.68 13.64 2.76
N PHE A 81 1.99 13.44 1.63
CA PHE A 81 0.82 14.25 1.24
C PHE A 81 -0.51 13.71 1.78
N ASN A 82 -0.44 12.66 2.60
CA ASN A 82 -1.60 12.04 3.25
C ASN A 82 -1.70 12.40 4.74
N GLN A 83 -1.02 13.46 5.18
CA GLN A 83 -1.19 14.03 6.51
C GLN A 83 -2.18 15.20 6.51
N ASP A 84 -2.76 15.48 7.67
CA ASP A 84 -3.72 16.58 7.86
C ASP A 84 -3.04 17.95 8.05
N LEU A 85 -1.74 17.97 8.35
CA LEU A 85 -0.99 19.19 8.64
C LEU A 85 -0.39 19.80 7.37
N TYR A 86 -0.49 21.12 7.23
CA TYR A 86 0.26 21.87 6.23
C TYR A 86 1.76 21.79 6.54
N MET A 87 2.57 21.76 5.48
CA MET A 87 4.01 21.85 5.61
C MET A 87 4.39 23.29 5.95
N ILE A 88 5.36 23.44 6.83
CA ILE A 88 5.96 24.75 7.17
C ILE A 88 6.61 25.36 5.92
N SER A 89 6.59 26.69 5.86
CA SER A 89 7.25 27.45 4.80
C SER A 89 8.77 27.22 4.78
N ASN A 90 9.39 27.47 3.63
CA ASN A 90 10.84 27.37 3.41
C ASN A 90 11.42 25.95 3.56
N VAL A 91 10.61 24.92 3.31
CA VAL A 91 11.08 23.55 3.14
C VAL A 91 11.23 23.25 1.66
N GLU A 92 12.41 22.83 1.26
CA GLU A 92 12.69 22.33 -0.08
C GLU A 92 12.15 20.90 -0.21
N ILE A 93 11.39 20.65 -1.29
CA ILE A 93 10.77 19.35 -1.54
C ILE A 93 11.09 18.94 -2.97
N ASP A 94 11.88 17.89 -3.09
CA ASP A 94 12.19 17.27 -4.36
C ASP A 94 11.18 16.15 -4.65
N ILE A 95 10.49 16.25 -5.78
CA ILE A 95 9.53 15.25 -6.24
C ILE A 95 10.02 14.68 -7.56
N GLU A 96 10.43 13.42 -7.50
CA GLU A 96 10.79 12.66 -8.70
C GLU A 96 9.60 11.83 -9.19
N LEU A 97 9.26 12.01 -10.46
CA LEU A 97 8.24 11.23 -11.15
C LEU A 97 8.92 10.32 -12.17
N ALA A 98 8.80 9.00 -11.95
CA ALA A 98 9.28 7.99 -12.89
C ALA A 98 8.09 7.40 -13.65
N LEU A 99 8.19 7.39 -14.99
CA LEU A 99 7.22 6.71 -15.83
C LEU A 99 7.34 5.19 -15.70
N GLN A 100 6.20 4.51 -15.72
CA GLN A 100 6.13 3.07 -15.86
C GLN A 100 6.22 2.64 -17.32
N SER A 101 6.37 1.34 -17.56
CA SER A 101 6.32 0.80 -18.92
C SER A 101 5.01 1.15 -19.62
N ASP A 102 5.09 1.45 -20.92
CA ASP A 102 3.93 1.78 -21.75
C ASP A 102 2.84 0.69 -21.71
N ASP A 103 3.28 -0.57 -21.59
CA ASP A 103 2.43 -1.75 -21.45
C ASP A 103 1.48 -1.64 -20.25
N PHE A 104 1.99 -1.16 -19.12
CA PHE A 104 1.23 -0.98 -17.88
C PHE A 104 0.29 0.22 -17.97
N MET A 105 0.81 1.37 -18.44
CA MET A 105 0.05 2.63 -18.50
C MET A 105 -1.17 2.54 -19.41
N LEU A 106 -1.04 1.87 -20.57
CA LEU A 106 -2.10 1.79 -21.57
C LEU A 106 -2.85 0.44 -21.58
N HIS A 107 -2.49 -0.47 -20.66
CA HIS A 107 -2.98 -1.85 -20.65
C HIS A 107 -2.95 -2.45 -22.08
N GLN A 108 -1.75 -2.52 -22.64
CA GLN A 108 -1.55 -3.04 -23.99
C GLN A 108 -1.67 -4.56 -24.00
N GLU A 109 -2.42 -5.07 -24.98
CA GLU A 109 -2.45 -6.50 -25.24
C GLU A 109 -1.23 -6.82 -26.09
N LYS A 110 -0.47 -7.85 -25.71
CA LYS A 110 0.86 -8.14 -26.28
C LYS A 110 0.88 -8.40 -27.80
N GLU A 111 -0.28 -8.57 -28.43
CA GLU A 111 -0.41 -8.97 -29.84
C GLU A 111 -0.82 -7.83 -30.80
N LYS A 112 -1.12 -6.61 -30.31
CA LYS A 112 -1.53 -5.48 -31.16
C LYS A 112 -0.65 -4.25 -30.98
N ASP A 113 -0.71 -3.35 -31.96
CA ASP A 113 0.10 -2.15 -32.16
C ASP A 113 0.64 -1.52 -30.86
N LYS A 114 1.96 -1.30 -30.83
CA LYS A 114 2.64 -0.70 -29.68
C LYS A 114 2.35 0.80 -29.63
N PHE A 115 1.66 1.23 -28.59
CA PHE A 115 1.47 2.66 -28.32
C PHE A 115 2.56 3.15 -27.36
N VAL A 116 3.00 4.39 -27.54
CA VAL A 116 3.97 5.05 -26.65
C VAL A 116 3.28 6.23 -26.00
N LEU A 117 3.43 6.37 -24.69
CA LEU A 117 2.88 7.51 -23.96
C LEU A 117 4.00 8.52 -23.67
N GLU A 118 3.80 9.75 -24.11
CA GLU A 118 4.72 10.86 -23.87
C GLU A 118 4.04 11.92 -23.02
N ILE A 119 4.71 12.37 -21.96
CA ILE A 119 4.26 13.50 -21.15
C ILE A 119 4.73 14.79 -21.82
N SER A 120 3.79 15.63 -22.23
CA SER A 120 4.08 16.91 -22.88
C SER A 120 4.37 18.05 -21.89
N ASP A 121 3.50 18.24 -20.88
CA ASP A 121 3.64 19.25 -19.83
C ASP A 121 3.17 18.68 -18.48
N CYS A 122 3.84 19.06 -17.40
CA CYS A 122 3.55 18.64 -16.04
C CYS A 122 3.53 19.85 -15.11
N ARG A 123 2.41 20.07 -14.41
CA ARG A 123 2.26 21.16 -13.44
C ARG A 123 1.79 20.64 -12.10
N LEU A 124 2.46 21.07 -11.03
CA LEU A 124 2.06 20.79 -9.65
C LEU A 124 1.24 21.95 -9.10
N ILE A 125 0.02 21.67 -8.67
CA ILE A 125 -0.86 22.66 -8.03
C ILE A 125 -0.79 22.45 -6.51
N VAL A 126 -0.29 23.46 -5.79
CA VAL A 126 -0.14 23.44 -4.34
C VAL A 126 -1.11 24.41 -3.70
N LYS A 127 -1.71 24.02 -2.58
CA LYS A 127 -2.53 24.90 -1.75
C LYS A 127 -1.65 25.54 -0.69
N THR A 128 -1.52 26.87 -0.72
CA THR A 128 -0.83 27.67 0.29
C THR A 128 -1.85 28.37 1.18
N VAL A 129 -1.46 28.65 2.43
CA VAL A 129 -2.27 29.40 3.39
C VAL A 129 -1.46 30.59 3.86
N ASP A 130 -2.01 31.78 3.66
CA ASP A 130 -1.40 33.02 4.15
C ASP A 130 -1.73 33.19 5.64
N LEU A 131 -0.69 33.38 6.44
CA LEU A 131 -0.80 33.55 7.89
C LEU A 131 -0.70 35.04 8.26
N MET A 132 -1.38 35.44 9.33
CA MET A 132 -1.19 36.76 9.91
C MET A 132 0.21 36.87 10.53
N ASP A 133 0.85 38.05 10.46
CA ASP A 133 2.23 38.27 10.91
C ASP A 133 2.48 37.83 12.36
N GLY A 134 1.53 38.10 13.26
CA GLY A 134 1.63 37.68 14.67
C GLY A 134 1.71 36.17 14.84
N LEU A 135 0.88 35.42 14.10
CA LEU A 135 0.87 33.97 14.14
C LEU A 135 2.14 33.38 13.50
N SER A 136 2.63 34.00 12.43
CA SER A 136 3.89 33.62 11.80
C SER A 136 5.07 33.76 12.76
N LEU A 137 5.14 34.86 13.51
CA LEU A 137 6.18 35.10 14.52
C LEU A 137 6.09 34.12 15.70
N ASP A 138 4.88 33.79 16.14
CA ASP A 138 4.66 32.78 17.20
C ASP A 138 5.11 31.38 16.74
N ILE A 139 4.81 31.01 15.50
CA ILE A 139 5.25 29.73 14.91
C ILE A 139 6.77 29.70 14.79
N ALA A 140 7.40 30.77 14.31
CA ALA A 140 8.87 30.86 14.22
C ALA A 140 9.52 30.68 15.60
N ARG A 141 9.04 31.38 16.63
CA ARG A 141 9.54 31.21 18.01
C ARG A 141 9.35 29.80 18.56
N LYS A 142 8.28 29.10 18.18
CA LYS A 142 8.08 27.70 18.57
C LYS A 142 9.04 26.77 17.84
N LEU A 143 9.30 27.01 16.56
CA LEU A 143 10.23 26.22 15.74
C LEU A 143 11.68 26.32 16.25
N ASP A 144 12.06 27.44 16.89
CA ASP A 144 13.36 27.58 17.56
C ASP A 144 13.52 26.65 18.78
N VAL A 145 12.42 26.30 19.45
CA VAL A 145 12.43 25.46 20.66
C VAL A 145 12.20 23.99 20.32
N GLU A 146 11.22 23.70 19.47
CA GLU A 146 10.86 22.34 19.08
C GLU A 146 10.70 22.22 17.55
N PRO A 147 11.36 21.23 16.91
CA PRO A 147 11.20 21.02 15.48
C PRO A 147 9.78 20.56 15.15
N ALA A 148 9.27 20.98 13.98
CA ALA A 148 8.00 20.49 13.47
C ALA A 148 8.07 18.97 13.23
N ARG A 149 7.12 18.22 13.82
CA ARG A 149 7.03 16.76 13.69
C ARG A 149 5.81 16.39 12.87
N TYR A 150 6.05 15.72 11.74
CA TYR A 150 5.02 15.23 10.85
C TYR A 150 4.85 13.72 11.01
N GLY A 151 3.67 13.29 11.43
CA GLY A 151 3.34 11.87 11.56
C GLY A 151 3.04 11.26 10.21
N ILE A 152 4.04 10.65 9.56
CA ILE A 152 3.85 10.00 8.26
C ILE A 152 3.31 8.58 8.46
N ARG A 153 2.17 8.29 7.84
CA ARG A 153 1.63 6.93 7.73
C ARG A 153 2.21 6.27 6.49
N LYS A 154 3.26 5.46 6.68
CA LYS A 154 3.84 4.67 5.58
C LYS A 154 2.95 3.48 5.26
N SER A 155 2.73 3.22 3.97
CA SER A 155 2.08 1.99 3.49
C SER A 155 2.95 1.31 2.46
N PHE A 156 3.17 0.00 2.62
CA PHE A 156 4.05 -0.77 1.76
C PHE A 156 3.29 -1.90 1.10
N MET A 157 3.51 -2.11 -0.19
CA MET A 157 2.98 -3.26 -0.91
C MET A 157 4.08 -4.30 -1.07
N LYS A 158 3.83 -5.51 -0.57
CA LYS A 158 4.74 -6.65 -0.75
C LYS A 158 4.04 -7.73 -1.54
N SER A 159 4.56 -8.01 -2.73
CA SER A 159 4.11 -9.14 -3.53
C SER A 159 4.83 -10.40 -3.08
N LEU A 160 4.06 -11.44 -2.81
CA LEU A 160 4.53 -12.75 -2.37
C LEU A 160 3.94 -13.79 -3.32
N PHE A 161 4.80 -14.59 -3.96
CA PHE A 161 4.38 -15.59 -4.92
C PHE A 161 4.17 -16.95 -4.25
N ILE A 162 2.98 -17.51 -4.39
CA ILE A 162 2.62 -18.85 -3.88
C ILE A 162 2.47 -19.79 -5.08
N ALA A 163 3.31 -20.83 -5.14
CA ALA A 163 3.22 -21.85 -6.18
C ALA A 163 2.04 -22.80 -5.92
N GLY A 164 1.35 -23.21 -6.99
CA GLY A 164 0.26 -24.17 -6.90
C GLY A 164 0.69 -25.51 -6.31
N GLY A 165 -0.18 -26.13 -5.51
CA GLY A 165 0.08 -27.41 -4.84
C GLY A 165 0.86 -27.31 -3.53
N ARG A 166 1.17 -26.09 -3.05
CA ARG A 166 1.74 -25.88 -1.71
C ARG A 166 0.63 -25.65 -0.68
N TYR A 167 0.71 -26.38 0.43
CA TYR A 167 -0.16 -26.24 1.59
C TYR A 167 0.47 -25.42 2.72
N ASP A 168 1.75 -25.08 2.60
CA ASP A 168 2.49 -24.24 3.54
C ASP A 168 3.24 -23.12 2.80
N PHE A 169 3.20 -21.93 3.39
CA PHE A 169 3.87 -20.73 2.89
C PHE A 169 4.34 -19.87 4.08
N SER A 170 5.65 -19.77 4.23
CA SER A 170 6.28 -18.88 5.21
C SER A 170 6.92 -17.70 4.48
N ALA A 171 6.60 -16.49 4.92
CA ALA A 171 7.18 -15.27 4.40
C ALA A 171 7.39 -14.23 5.49
N ASN A 172 8.56 -13.60 5.45
CA ASN A 172 8.84 -12.44 6.28
C ASN A 172 8.11 -11.23 5.69
N LEU A 173 7.13 -10.68 6.39
CA LEU A 173 6.44 -9.46 5.93
C LEU A 173 7.35 -8.24 6.08
N PHE A 174 8.07 -8.12 7.20
CA PHE A 174 8.99 -7.04 7.49
C PHE A 174 10.43 -7.48 7.25
N THR A 175 11.13 -6.82 6.33
CA THR A 175 12.54 -7.13 6.02
C THR A 175 13.50 -6.06 6.55
N GLU A 176 13.07 -4.80 6.60
CA GLU A 176 13.91 -3.67 7.01
C GLU A 176 13.47 -3.08 8.35
N GLU A 177 12.23 -2.57 8.41
CA GLU A 177 11.66 -1.98 9.62
C GLU A 177 10.68 -2.96 10.28
N VAL A 178 11.11 -3.60 11.38
CA VAL A 178 10.22 -4.42 12.21
C VAL A 178 9.40 -3.51 13.13
N PRO A 179 8.06 -3.59 13.12
CA PRO A 179 7.22 -2.78 14.00
C PRO A 179 7.55 -3.02 15.47
N ARG A 180 7.84 -1.95 16.23
CA ARG A 180 8.09 -2.05 17.68
C ARG A 180 6.84 -2.38 18.49
N ARG A 181 5.66 -2.06 17.97
CA ARG A 181 4.38 -2.33 18.63
C ARG A 181 3.30 -2.61 17.60
N VAL A 182 2.63 -3.74 17.75
CA VAL A 182 1.41 -4.07 17.02
C VAL A 182 0.22 -3.55 17.83
N ARG A 183 -0.71 -2.85 17.18
CA ARG A 183 -1.94 -2.33 17.80
C ARG A 183 -3.20 -3.01 17.31
N ASP A 184 -3.22 -3.35 16.03
CA ASP A 184 -4.34 -4.02 15.40
C ASP A 184 -3.81 -4.94 14.30
N ILE A 185 -4.53 -6.04 14.06
CA ILE A 185 -4.24 -7.00 13.00
C ILE A 185 -5.58 -7.36 12.37
N GLU A 186 -5.68 -7.11 11.07
CA GLU A 186 -6.83 -7.46 10.28
C GLU A 186 -6.38 -8.25 9.06
N LEU A 187 -7.05 -9.37 8.81
CA LEU A 187 -6.85 -10.22 7.64
C LEU A 187 -8.17 -10.33 6.90
N THR A 188 -8.24 -9.78 5.69
CA THR A 188 -9.39 -9.97 4.81
C THR A 188 -9.09 -11.04 3.78
N ALA A 189 -9.85 -12.12 3.78
CA ALA A 189 -9.75 -13.18 2.78
C ALA A 189 -11.13 -13.64 2.33
N SER A 190 -11.30 -13.80 1.01
CA SER A 190 -12.55 -14.26 0.38
C SER A 190 -13.79 -13.46 0.84
N GLY A 191 -13.63 -12.15 1.06
CA GLY A 191 -14.69 -11.26 1.52
C GLY A 191 -15.04 -11.35 3.02
N ARG A 192 -14.26 -12.10 3.81
CA ARG A 192 -14.40 -12.16 5.27
C ARG A 192 -13.19 -11.56 5.96
N THR A 193 -13.45 -10.82 7.03
CA THR A 193 -12.43 -10.20 7.88
C THR A 193 -12.20 -11.05 9.13
N TYR A 194 -10.92 -11.30 9.45
CA TYR A 194 -10.45 -12.00 10.64
C TYR A 194 -9.49 -11.09 11.43
N PRO A 195 -9.67 -10.93 12.75
CA PRO A 195 -10.84 -11.35 13.52
C PRO A 195 -12.07 -10.51 13.11
N GLN A 196 -13.28 -11.07 13.24
CA GLN A 196 -14.51 -10.32 12.92
C GLN A 196 -14.68 -9.05 13.78
N TYR A 197 -14.16 -9.10 15.01
CA TYR A 197 -14.06 -7.94 15.87
C TYR A 197 -12.58 -7.63 16.12
N PRO A 198 -12.10 -6.43 15.79
CA PRO A 198 -10.69 -6.05 15.94
C PRO A 198 -10.15 -6.27 17.36
N TYR A 199 -8.87 -6.61 17.46
CA TYR A 199 -8.22 -6.74 18.76
C TYR A 199 -7.86 -5.36 19.31
N ASN A 200 -8.24 -5.09 20.57
CA ASN A 200 -7.73 -3.92 21.28
C ASN A 200 -6.41 -4.28 21.98
N LEU A 201 -5.31 -4.31 21.22
CA LEU A 201 -4.00 -4.76 21.74
C LEU A 201 -3.32 -3.63 22.52
N ASP A 202 -3.38 -3.72 23.85
CA ASP A 202 -2.58 -2.91 24.75
C ASP A 202 -1.75 -3.78 25.70
N TYR A 203 -0.56 -4.14 25.23
CA TYR A 203 0.42 -4.89 26.00
C TYR A 203 0.85 -4.19 27.29
N LYS A 204 0.86 -2.85 27.36
CA LYS A 204 1.27 -2.15 28.59
C LYS A 204 0.25 -2.36 29.70
N ASN A 205 -1.03 -2.23 29.35
CA ASN A 205 -2.16 -2.36 30.27
C ASN A 205 -2.70 -3.80 30.39
N ASN A 206 -1.96 -4.81 29.90
CA ASN A 206 -2.35 -6.22 29.88
C ASN A 206 -3.65 -6.53 29.13
N ASN A 207 -4.03 -5.68 28.17
CA ASN A 207 -5.20 -5.90 27.32
C ASN A 207 -4.80 -6.67 26.05
N TYR A 208 -4.51 -7.96 26.22
CA TYR A 208 -4.18 -8.88 25.11
C TYR A 208 -4.68 -10.32 25.37
N ALA A 209 -5.51 -10.51 26.41
CA ALA A 209 -6.07 -11.82 26.79
C ALA A 209 -6.80 -12.52 25.65
N ARG A 210 -7.61 -11.77 24.90
CA ARG A 210 -8.36 -12.29 23.77
C ARG A 210 -7.45 -12.81 22.66
N ALA A 211 -6.44 -12.03 22.27
CA ALA A 211 -5.51 -12.46 21.21
C ALA A 211 -4.74 -13.73 21.60
N TYR A 212 -4.34 -13.85 22.87
CA TYR A 212 -3.71 -15.07 23.38
C TYR A 212 -4.67 -16.26 23.39
N HIS A 213 -5.89 -16.08 23.91
CA HIS A 213 -6.90 -17.13 23.94
C HIS A 213 -7.22 -17.62 22.53
N ASP A 214 -7.50 -16.70 21.61
CA ASP A 214 -7.82 -17.02 20.22
C ASP A 214 -6.64 -17.75 19.55
N ALA A 215 -5.38 -17.36 19.82
CA ALA A 215 -4.23 -18.11 19.29
C ALA A 215 -4.18 -19.56 19.80
N GLN A 216 -4.43 -19.79 21.11
CA GLN A 216 -4.44 -21.14 21.67
C GLN A 216 -5.65 -21.95 21.19
N GLU A 217 -6.80 -21.32 21.00
CA GLU A 217 -8.02 -21.96 20.48
C GLU A 217 -7.82 -22.45 19.05
N HIS A 218 -7.30 -21.61 18.16
CA HIS A 218 -7.05 -21.99 16.77
C HIS A 218 -5.91 -23.00 16.61
N LEU A 219 -5.02 -23.13 17.60
CA LEU A 219 -4.02 -24.20 17.64
C LEU A 219 -4.59 -25.52 18.22
N GLY A 220 -5.83 -25.53 18.73
CA GLY A 220 -6.44 -26.69 19.38
C GLY A 220 -5.92 -26.95 20.80
N LEU A 221 -5.32 -25.95 21.43
CA LEU A 221 -4.70 -26.05 22.76
C LEU A 221 -5.52 -25.36 23.86
N ALA A 222 -6.49 -24.53 23.49
CA ALA A 222 -7.39 -23.93 24.47
C ALA A 222 -8.16 -25.02 25.23
N CYS A 223 -8.20 -24.90 26.55
CA CYS A 223 -8.92 -25.81 27.44
C CYS A 223 -8.45 -27.29 27.37
N THR A 224 -7.27 -27.57 26.82
CA THR A 224 -6.65 -28.91 26.85
C THR A 224 -5.55 -28.96 27.90
N THR A 225 -5.05 -30.18 28.17
CA THR A 225 -3.87 -30.39 29.03
C THR A 225 -2.55 -30.20 28.29
N GLU A 226 -2.60 -29.91 26.99
CA GLU A 226 -1.43 -29.74 26.14
C GLU A 226 -1.00 -28.27 26.08
N SER A 227 0.29 -28.02 25.86
CA SER A 227 0.84 -26.66 25.80
C SER A 227 1.90 -26.55 24.71
N ASN A 228 1.88 -25.44 23.98
CA ASN A 228 2.92 -25.06 23.02
C ASN A 228 4.11 -24.34 23.67
N GLY A 229 4.16 -24.24 25.00
CA GLY A 229 5.21 -23.54 25.74
C GLY A 229 5.11 -22.01 25.71
N LEU A 230 4.14 -21.44 24.99
CA LEU A 230 3.90 -20.00 24.94
C LEU A 230 3.04 -19.58 26.14
N SER A 231 3.66 -19.04 27.18
CA SER A 231 2.91 -18.55 28.36
C SER A 231 2.24 -17.19 28.10
N TYR A 232 1.24 -16.87 28.94
CA TYR A 232 0.55 -15.58 28.87
C TYR A 232 1.46 -14.37 29.09
N SER A 233 2.52 -14.51 29.90
CA SER A 233 3.53 -13.46 30.08
C SER A 233 4.49 -13.38 28.90
N MET A 234 4.93 -14.53 28.36
CA MET A 234 5.79 -14.58 27.16
C MET A 234 5.11 -13.98 25.93
N PHE A 235 3.77 -14.11 25.84
CA PHE A 235 2.99 -13.50 24.76
C PHE A 235 3.13 -11.97 24.69
N LYS A 236 3.37 -11.33 25.83
CA LYS A 236 3.54 -9.88 25.94
C LYS A 236 4.95 -9.40 25.64
N THR A 237 5.96 -10.18 26.03
CA THR A 237 7.36 -9.73 26.08
C THR A 237 8.21 -10.27 24.94
N ASP A 238 8.06 -11.55 24.61
CA ASP A 238 9.06 -12.26 23.81
C ASP A 238 8.51 -12.76 22.48
N PHE A 239 7.30 -13.31 22.47
CA PHE A 239 6.72 -13.95 21.28
C PHE A 239 5.25 -13.56 21.09
N CYS A 240 4.91 -12.93 19.97
CA CYS A 240 3.52 -12.65 19.61
C CYS A 240 3.11 -13.51 18.42
N LEU A 241 2.36 -14.58 18.68
CA LEU A 241 1.83 -15.46 17.64
C LEU A 241 0.34 -15.18 17.42
N TYR A 242 -0.04 -14.88 16.19
CA TYR A 242 -1.45 -14.69 15.81
C TYR A 242 -1.86 -15.80 14.85
N VAL A 243 -2.92 -16.51 15.21
CA VAL A 243 -3.42 -17.65 14.44
C VAL A 243 -4.84 -17.33 14.02
N PHE A 244 -5.10 -17.42 12.72
CA PHE A 244 -6.42 -17.19 12.13
C PHE A 244 -6.82 -18.44 11.35
N GLN A 245 -7.94 -19.05 11.71
CA GLN A 245 -8.46 -20.18 10.97
C GLN A 245 -9.14 -19.69 9.69
N MET A 246 -8.53 -20.01 8.55
CA MET A 246 -9.01 -19.60 7.23
C MET A 246 -9.85 -20.66 6.52
N THR A 247 -9.88 -21.88 7.06
CA THR A 247 -10.60 -23.01 6.48
C THR A 247 -12.09 -22.94 6.78
N ASN A 248 -12.92 -22.96 5.73
CA ASN A 248 -14.33 -23.36 5.81
C ASN A 248 -14.47 -24.89 6.01
N ALA A 249 -13.66 -25.48 6.88
CA ALA A 249 -13.94 -26.83 7.34
C ALA A 249 -15.07 -26.74 8.37
N GLN A 250 -16.30 -26.48 7.90
CA GLN A 250 -17.42 -27.18 8.48
C GLN A 250 -17.15 -28.67 8.21
N CYS A 251 -16.36 -29.29 9.09
CA CYS A 251 -16.54 -30.70 9.36
C CYS A 251 -17.96 -30.80 9.92
N CYS A 252 -18.91 -31.04 9.03
CA CYS A 252 -20.19 -31.60 9.40
C CYS A 252 -19.90 -32.82 10.26
N LEU A 253 -20.36 -32.78 11.52
CA LEU A 253 -20.63 -33.97 12.31
C LEU A 253 -21.63 -34.87 11.58
#